data_AF-A0A4V3C7D7-F1
#
_entry.id   AF-A0A4V3C7D7-F1
#
_cell.length_a   1.000
_cell.length_b   1.000
_cell.length_c   1.000
_cell.angle_alpha   90.00
_cell.angle_beta   90.00
_cell.angle_gamma   90.00
#
_symmetry.space_group_name_H-M   'P 1'
#
loop_
_entity.id
_entity.type
_entity.pdbx_description
1 polymer ?
#
loop_
_entity_poly.entity_id
_entity_poly.type
_entity_poly.pdbx_seq_one_letter_code
_entity_poly.pdbx_strand_id
1 'polypeptide(L)'
;MSIIYNFISELIQIWQSLWGFLGPNWSWVAAIVFVVLTVRVALLPLFVRQMRSQRAMQRLQPEIRELQARHKGEPLALGAAVTELYRREGVSPYASFVPLLVQAPILFGLFHVLRHLRPEITDPATQTLYGWTTTQFHEASHAALLGAPLASTFGSGGALVAAVLIAAMVITTFLTMRLSAARNAPVEDPTQRTIQRVMTYGIPISLLVSGVIFPVGVLLYWTTQNVFALGQQAWLLRRYPVQVPVTG
;
A
#
# COMPACT_ATOMS: atom_id res chain seq x y z
N MET A 1 -0.89 8.71 18.95
CA MET A 1 0.19 8.22 18.06
C MET A 1 1.00 7.11 18.72
N SER A 2 1.42 7.25 20.00
CA SER A 2 2.15 6.19 20.74
C SER A 2 1.47 4.82 20.73
N ILE A 3 0.13 4.77 20.85
CA ILE A 3 -0.64 3.51 20.84
C ILE A 3 -0.41 2.69 19.56
N ILE A 4 -0.40 3.34 18.39
CA ILE A 4 -0.21 2.64 17.12
C ILE A 4 1.22 2.10 17.04
N TYR A 5 2.20 2.85 17.53
CA TYR A 5 3.60 2.44 17.50
C TYR A 5 3.84 1.25 18.43
N ASN A 6 3.25 1.29 19.63
CA ASN A 6 3.28 0.18 20.59
C ASN A 6 2.59 -1.06 20.02
N PHE A 7 1.40 -0.92 19.44
CA PHE A 7 0.69 -2.04 18.82
C PHE A 7 1.49 -2.69 17.69
N ILE A 8 2.09 -1.90 16.79
CA ILE A 8 2.90 -2.42 15.70
C ILE A 8 4.19 -3.08 16.24
N SER A 9 4.81 -2.47 17.24
CA SER A 9 5.95 -3.04 17.97
C SER A 9 5.61 -4.41 18.57
N GLU A 10 4.50 -4.53 19.29
CA GLU A 10 4.03 -5.78 19.89
C GLU A 10 3.78 -6.84 18.83
N LEU A 11 3.15 -6.48 17.70
CA LEU A 11 2.96 -7.41 16.59
C LEU A 11 4.30 -7.90 16.02
N ILE A 12 5.30 -7.02 15.85
CA ILE A 12 6.63 -7.42 15.40
C ILE A 12 7.23 -8.42 16.39
N GLN A 13 7.17 -8.16 17.70
CA GLN A 13 7.72 -9.06 18.72
C GLN A 13 7.02 -10.42 18.75
N ILE A 14 5.68 -10.45 18.65
CA ILE A 14 4.89 -11.69 18.58
C ILE A 14 5.35 -12.51 17.39
N TRP A 15 5.41 -11.92 16.19
CA TRP A 15 5.84 -12.64 15.00
C TRP A 15 7.31 -13.05 15.07
N GLN A 16 8.19 -12.20 15.60
CA GLN A 16 9.61 -12.54 15.75
C GLN A 16 9.80 -13.74 16.68
N SER A 17 9.07 -13.79 17.80
CA SER A 17 9.09 -14.93 18.72
C SER A 17 8.59 -16.21 18.05
N LEU A 18 7.49 -16.15 17.28
CA LEU A 18 6.98 -17.28 16.51
C LEU A 18 7.99 -17.78 15.47
N TRP A 19 8.75 -16.86 14.86
CA TRP A 19 9.77 -17.18 13.86
C TRP A 19 11.18 -17.34 14.42
N GLY A 20 11.35 -17.41 15.75
CA GLY A 20 12.66 -17.45 16.40
C GLY A 20 13.54 -18.63 15.95
N PHE A 21 12.91 -19.74 15.56
CA PHE A 21 13.60 -20.92 15.04
C PHE A 21 14.31 -20.69 13.69
N LEU A 22 13.99 -19.62 12.95
CA LEU A 22 14.67 -19.23 11.71
C LEU A 22 16.05 -18.58 11.96
N GLY A 23 16.40 -18.33 13.22
CA GLY A 23 17.65 -17.71 13.62
C GLY A 23 17.58 -16.19 13.73
N PRO A 24 18.70 -15.54 14.12
CA PRO A 24 18.70 -14.15 14.59
C PRO A 24 18.42 -13.13 13.50
N ASN A 25 18.59 -13.46 12.22
CA ASN A 25 18.32 -12.55 11.11
C ASN A 25 16.93 -12.78 10.51
N TRP A 26 16.66 -14.03 10.11
CA TRP A 26 15.45 -14.39 9.39
C TRP A 26 14.19 -14.31 10.25
N SER A 27 14.29 -14.43 11.58
CA SER A 27 13.16 -14.20 12.48
C SER A 27 12.61 -12.77 12.39
N TRP A 28 13.48 -11.75 12.35
CA TRP A 28 13.09 -10.35 12.18
C TRP A 28 12.58 -10.04 10.77
N VAL A 29 13.23 -10.61 9.74
CA VAL A 29 12.75 -10.49 8.35
C VAL A 29 11.34 -11.06 8.22
N ALA A 30 11.12 -12.27 8.74
CA ALA A 30 9.81 -12.91 8.75
C ALA A 30 8.80 -12.09 9.56
N ALA A 31 9.19 -11.55 10.72
CA ALA A 31 8.33 -10.70 11.52
C ALA A 31 7.77 -9.51 10.72
N ILE A 32 8.63 -8.77 10.01
CA ILE A 32 8.18 -7.65 9.16
C ILE A 32 7.17 -8.14 8.12
N VAL A 33 7.48 -9.22 7.40
CA VAL A 33 6.60 -9.78 6.36
C VAL A 33 5.25 -10.17 6.95
N PHE A 34 5.22 -10.90 8.06
CA PHE A 34 3.99 -11.41 8.65
C PHE A 34 3.14 -10.33 9.34
N VAL A 35 3.75 -9.28 9.88
CA VAL A 35 3.01 -8.09 10.33
C VAL A 35 2.22 -7.47 9.18
N VAL A 36 2.85 -7.31 8.01
CA VAL A 36 2.18 -6.79 6.81
C VAL A 36 1.02 -7.69 6.40
N LEU A 37 1.26 -9.00 6.30
CA LEU A 37 0.24 -9.96 5.91
C LEU A 37 -0.94 -9.95 6.90
N THR A 38 -0.67 -9.87 8.20
CA THR A 38 -1.69 -9.81 9.25
C THR A 38 -2.58 -8.59 9.09
N VAL A 39 -1.97 -7.40 8.99
CA VAL A 39 -2.70 -6.15 8.77
C VAL A 39 -3.53 -6.24 7.50
N ARG A 40 -2.95 -6.74 6.41
CA ARG A 40 -3.60 -6.83 5.12
C ARG A 40 -4.80 -7.78 5.10
N VAL A 41 -4.67 -8.93 5.75
CA VAL A 41 -5.78 -9.89 5.91
C VAL A 41 -6.87 -9.29 6.79
N ALA A 42 -6.53 -8.62 7.89
CA ALA A 42 -7.49 -7.94 8.75
C ALA A 42 -8.27 -6.84 8.03
N LEU A 43 -7.61 -6.11 7.10
CA LEU A 43 -8.23 -5.07 6.29
C LEU A 43 -8.95 -5.59 5.04
N LEU A 44 -8.83 -6.88 4.70
CA LEU A 44 -9.46 -7.48 3.52
C LEU A 44 -10.98 -7.18 3.40
N PRO A 45 -11.82 -7.29 4.44
CA PRO A 45 -13.25 -6.94 4.34
C PRO A 45 -13.48 -5.47 3.97
N LEU A 46 -12.61 -4.57 4.43
CA LEU A 46 -12.67 -3.15 4.06
C LEU A 46 -12.36 -2.95 2.57
N PHE A 47 -11.32 -3.60 2.04
CA PHE A 47 -10.99 -3.57 0.62
C PHE A 47 -12.10 -4.17 -0.26
N VAL A 48 -12.78 -5.23 0.19
CA VAL A 48 -13.95 -5.78 -0.50
C VAL A 48 -15.08 -4.74 -0.61
N ARG A 49 -15.37 -4.01 0.48
CA ARG A 49 -16.38 -2.93 0.47
C ARG A 49 -15.99 -1.79 -0.48
N GLN A 50 -14.72 -1.38 -0.47
CA GLN A 50 -14.18 -0.37 -1.39
C GLN A 50 -14.37 -0.80 -2.85
N MET A 51 -14.00 -2.04 -3.19
CA MET A 51 -14.13 -2.59 -4.55
C MET A 51 -15.60 -2.62 -5.01
N ARG A 52 -16.54 -2.97 -4.12
CA ARG A 52 -17.97 -2.93 -4.45
C ARG A 52 -18.46 -1.51 -4.77
N SER A 53 -18.02 -0.51 -4.00
CA SER A 53 -18.32 0.90 -4.30
C SER A 53 -17.72 1.32 -5.64
N GLN A 54 -16.45 0.99 -5.91
CA GLN A 54 -15.80 1.25 -7.19
C GLN A 54 -16.56 0.66 -8.37
N ARG A 55 -17.05 -0.59 -8.25
CA ARG A 55 -17.89 -1.22 -9.26
C ARG A 55 -19.22 -0.50 -9.46
N ALA A 56 -19.88 -0.08 -8.38
CA ALA A 56 -21.13 0.66 -8.47
C ALA A 56 -20.93 1.99 -9.21
N MET A 57 -19.87 2.74 -8.90
CA MET A 57 -19.55 3.98 -9.64
C MET A 57 -19.20 3.72 -11.11
N GLN A 58 -18.53 2.61 -11.42
CA GLN A 58 -18.24 2.23 -12.81
C GLN A 58 -19.51 1.97 -13.62
N ARG A 59 -20.57 1.42 -13.00
CA ARG A 59 -21.86 1.21 -13.66
C ARG A 59 -22.57 2.51 -14.02
N LEU A 60 -22.37 3.56 -13.22
CA LEU A 60 -22.97 4.87 -13.44
C LEU A 60 -22.20 5.75 -14.45
N GLN A 61 -21.05 5.28 -14.96
CA GLN A 61 -20.25 6.03 -15.94
C GLN A 61 -21.03 6.49 -17.18
N PRO A 62 -21.93 5.68 -17.79
CA PRO A 62 -22.72 6.13 -18.93
C PRO A 62 -23.63 7.32 -18.59
N GLU A 63 -24.32 7.27 -17.45
CA GLU A 63 -25.18 8.36 -16.99
C GLU A 63 -24.38 9.62 -16.62
N ILE A 64 -23.21 9.44 -16.02
CA ILE A 64 -22.27 10.55 -15.76
C ILE A 64 -21.85 11.21 -17.09
N ARG A 65 -21.60 10.45 -18.15
CA ARG A 65 -21.27 11.00 -19.47
C ARG A 65 -22.45 11.78 -20.07
N GLU A 66 -23.67 11.32 -19.91
CA GLU A 66 -24.85 12.08 -20.32
C GLU A 66 -24.98 13.40 -19.56
N LEU A 67 -24.76 13.39 -18.23
CA LEU A 67 -24.78 14.60 -17.42
C LEU A 67 -23.68 15.58 -17.85
N GLN A 68 -22.48 15.09 -18.17
CA GLN A 68 -21.38 15.91 -18.72
C GLN A 68 -21.75 16.56 -20.05
N ALA A 69 -22.48 15.85 -20.91
CA ALA A 69 -22.97 16.40 -22.18
C ALA A 69 -24.06 17.46 -21.97
N ARG A 70 -25.00 17.21 -21.04
CA ARG A 70 -26.12 18.13 -20.74
C ARG A 70 -25.67 19.42 -20.04
N HIS A 71 -24.70 19.34 -19.14
CA HIS A 71 -24.20 20.49 -18.34
C HIS A 71 -22.84 21.03 -18.84
N LYS A 72 -22.60 20.93 -20.16
CA LYS A 72 -21.33 21.39 -20.75
C LYS A 72 -21.15 22.88 -20.54
N GLY A 73 -20.03 23.28 -19.92
CA GLY A 73 -19.73 24.68 -19.59
C GLY A 73 -20.25 25.14 -18.22
N GLU A 74 -20.97 24.28 -17.49
CA GLU A 74 -21.55 24.59 -16.18
C GLU A 74 -21.00 23.66 -15.08
N PRO A 75 -19.73 23.83 -14.65
CA PRO A 75 -19.06 22.89 -13.75
C PRO A 75 -19.76 22.75 -12.39
N LEU A 76 -20.37 23.83 -11.89
CA LEU A 76 -21.13 23.80 -10.64
C LEU A 76 -22.41 22.97 -10.76
N ALA A 77 -23.17 23.16 -11.85
CA ALA A 77 -24.40 22.41 -12.11
C ALA A 77 -24.10 20.91 -12.34
N LEU A 78 -23.04 20.62 -13.10
CA LEU A 78 -22.56 19.26 -13.30
C LEU A 78 -22.21 18.56 -11.97
N GLY A 79 -21.47 19.23 -11.09
CA GLY A 79 -21.09 18.67 -9.78
C GLY A 79 -22.31 18.32 -8.91
N ALA A 80 -23.32 19.19 -8.89
CA ALA A 80 -24.58 18.95 -8.18
C ALA A 80 -25.35 17.76 -8.77
N ALA A 81 -25.48 17.70 -10.10
CA ALA A 81 -26.18 16.63 -10.81
C ALA A 81 -25.52 15.24 -10.60
N VAL A 82 -24.19 15.17 -10.67
CA VAL A 82 -23.44 13.92 -10.41
C VAL A 82 -23.61 13.48 -8.95
N THR A 83 -23.61 14.42 -8.01
CA THR A 83 -23.82 14.11 -6.59
C THR A 83 -25.24 13.58 -6.32
N GLU A 84 -26.25 14.19 -6.96
CA GLU A 84 -27.63 13.73 -6.86
C GLU A 84 -27.82 12.34 -7.49
N LEU A 85 -27.19 12.07 -8.63
CA LEU A 85 -27.17 10.74 -9.23
C LEU A 85 -26.62 9.70 -8.25
N TYR A 86 -25.45 9.96 -7.64
CA TYR A 86 -24.89 9.06 -6.62
C TYR A 86 -25.83 8.84 -5.43
N ARG A 87 -26.52 9.89 -4.97
CA ARG A 87 -27.49 9.78 -3.89
C ARG A 87 -28.70 8.91 -4.27
N ARG A 88 -29.27 9.13 -5.47
CA ARG A 88 -30.41 8.37 -5.99
C ARG A 88 -30.11 6.89 -6.15
N GLU A 89 -28.92 6.57 -6.64
CA GLU A 89 -28.45 5.20 -6.87
C GLU A 89 -27.88 4.54 -5.59
N GLY A 90 -27.88 5.26 -4.46
CA GLY A 90 -27.36 4.75 -3.19
C GLY A 90 -25.84 4.47 -3.22
N VAL A 91 -25.10 5.10 -4.13
CA VAL A 91 -23.66 4.90 -4.32
C VAL A 91 -22.88 5.95 -3.53
N SER A 92 -22.04 5.52 -2.60
CA SER A 92 -21.16 6.43 -1.87
C SER A 92 -19.81 6.61 -2.59
N PRO A 93 -19.47 7.82 -3.08
CA PRO A 93 -18.13 8.10 -3.61
C PRO A 93 -17.08 8.06 -2.49
N TYR A 94 -17.50 8.31 -1.26
CA TYR A 94 -16.62 8.41 -0.10
C TYR A 94 -16.05 7.05 0.34
N ALA A 95 -16.76 5.96 0.07
CA ALA A 95 -16.29 4.61 0.38
C ALA A 95 -14.93 4.26 -0.29
N SER A 96 -14.59 4.94 -1.39
CA SER A 96 -13.31 4.73 -2.11
C SER A 96 -12.07 5.15 -1.33
N PHE A 97 -12.17 6.09 -0.39
CA PHE A 97 -11.00 6.57 0.36
C PHE A 97 -10.89 6.01 1.78
N VAL A 98 -11.93 5.36 2.30
CA VAL A 98 -11.92 4.79 3.65
C VAL A 98 -10.68 3.92 3.90
N PRO A 99 -10.29 3.00 3.01
CA PRO A 99 -9.07 2.22 3.24
C PRO A 99 -7.80 3.06 3.26
N LEU A 100 -7.72 4.19 2.55
CA LEU A 100 -6.56 5.07 2.66
C LEU A 100 -6.46 5.69 4.07
N LEU A 101 -7.58 6.15 4.62
CA LEU A 101 -7.63 6.74 5.96
C LEU A 101 -7.25 5.74 7.06
N VAL A 102 -7.67 4.48 6.91
CA VAL A 102 -7.31 3.40 7.85
C VAL A 102 -5.87 2.95 7.65
N GLN A 103 -5.39 2.91 6.41
CA GLN A 103 -4.04 2.43 6.06
C GLN A 103 -2.94 3.42 6.46
N ALA A 104 -3.19 4.73 6.36
CA ALA A 104 -2.18 5.74 6.61
C ALA A 104 -1.59 5.67 8.03
N PRO A 105 -2.37 5.60 9.14
CA PRO A 105 -1.83 5.45 10.48
C PRO A 105 -0.98 4.18 10.66
N ILE A 106 -1.39 3.06 10.04
CA ILE A 106 -0.65 1.79 10.13
C ILE A 106 0.70 1.89 9.37
N LEU A 107 0.68 2.50 8.18
CA LEU A 107 1.88 2.79 7.41
C LEU A 107 2.86 3.65 8.22
N PHE A 108 2.39 4.75 8.79
CA PHE A 108 3.23 5.64 9.60
C PHE A 108 3.76 4.92 10.84
N GLY A 109 2.96 4.07 11.48
CA GLY A 109 3.40 3.30 12.64
C GLY A 109 4.52 2.32 12.34
N LEU A 110 4.35 1.49 11.30
CA LEU A 110 5.39 0.55 10.90
C LEU A 110 6.64 1.25 10.39
N PHE A 111 6.48 2.29 9.58
CA PHE A 111 7.60 3.10 9.10
C PHE A 111 8.39 3.73 10.25
N HIS A 112 7.67 4.26 11.25
CA HIS A 112 8.26 4.86 12.44
C HIS A 112 9.07 3.83 13.24
N VAL A 113 8.49 2.67 13.54
CA VAL A 113 9.16 1.60 14.30
C VAL A 113 10.38 1.07 13.53
N LEU A 114 10.28 0.81 12.23
CA LEU A 114 11.41 0.30 11.46
C LEU A 114 12.55 1.31 11.31
N ARG A 115 12.26 2.60 11.18
CA ARG A 115 13.29 3.66 11.14
C ARG A 115 13.92 3.95 12.49
N HIS A 116 13.27 3.52 13.57
CA HIS A 116 13.81 3.63 14.91
C HIS A 116 14.87 2.55 15.18
N LEU A 117 14.87 1.42 14.46
CA LEU A 117 15.86 0.34 14.59
C LEU A 117 17.20 0.72 13.95
N ARG A 118 17.93 1.61 14.63
CA ARG A 118 19.23 2.13 14.22
C ARG A 118 20.32 1.67 15.19
N PRO A 119 21.38 0.97 14.73
CA PRO A 119 22.47 0.52 15.58
C PRO A 119 23.17 1.64 16.36
N GLU A 120 23.11 2.87 15.86
CA GLU A 120 23.75 4.04 16.49
C GLU A 120 23.05 4.49 17.78
N ILE A 121 21.83 4.00 18.04
CA ILE A 121 21.08 4.32 19.26
C ILE A 121 21.61 3.45 20.40
N THR A 122 22.34 4.06 21.32
CA THR A 122 22.94 3.40 22.49
C THR A 122 22.22 3.68 23.80
N ASP A 123 21.39 4.74 23.85
CA ASP A 123 20.63 5.13 25.05
C ASP A 123 19.49 4.12 25.36
N PRO A 124 19.50 3.47 26.54
CA PRO A 124 18.51 2.45 26.89
C PRO A 124 17.07 2.97 26.88
N ALA A 125 16.82 4.20 27.33
CA ALA A 125 15.47 4.76 27.38
C ALA A 125 14.87 4.87 25.97
N THR A 126 15.71 5.26 25.00
CA THR A 126 15.33 5.31 23.58
C THR A 126 15.13 3.91 23.00
N GLN A 127 15.99 2.94 23.32
CA GLN A 127 15.86 1.55 22.84
C GLN A 127 14.57 0.88 23.31
N THR A 128 14.14 1.15 24.54
CA THR A 128 12.96 0.53 25.16
C THR A 128 11.65 1.29 24.90
N LEU A 129 11.68 2.37 24.12
CA LEU A 129 10.57 3.32 23.95
C LEU A 129 9.24 2.68 23.53
N TYR A 130 9.29 1.56 22.79
CA TYR A 130 8.11 0.85 22.30
C TYR A 130 7.89 -0.51 22.97
N GLY A 131 8.37 -0.67 24.21
CA GLY A 131 8.19 -1.91 24.99
C GLY A 131 9.12 -3.04 24.57
N TRP A 132 10.24 -2.71 23.94
CA TRP A 132 11.30 -3.66 23.59
C TRP A 132 12.29 -3.74 24.74
N THR A 133 12.91 -4.90 24.94
CA THR A 133 14.14 -5.01 25.74
C THR A 133 15.33 -4.45 24.96
N THR A 134 16.39 -4.03 25.65
CA THR A 134 17.64 -3.60 25.01
C THR A 134 18.24 -4.71 24.13
N THR A 135 18.11 -5.97 24.54
CA THR A 135 18.52 -7.14 23.75
C THR A 135 17.73 -7.26 22.45
N GLN A 136 16.40 -7.21 22.51
CA GLN A 136 15.56 -7.27 21.30
C GLN A 136 15.86 -6.11 20.34
N PHE A 137 16.05 -4.90 20.88
CA PHE A 137 16.43 -3.74 20.07
C PHE A 137 17.79 -3.97 19.39
N HIS A 138 18.78 -4.43 20.14
CA HIS A 138 20.11 -4.74 19.61
C HIS A 138 20.04 -5.80 18.51
N GLU A 139 19.30 -6.89 18.72
CA GLU A 139 19.15 -7.95 17.71
C GLU A 139 18.48 -7.45 16.43
N ALA A 140 17.36 -6.71 16.54
CA ALA A 140 16.65 -6.24 15.35
C ALA A 140 17.38 -5.13 14.60
N SER A 141 18.07 -4.23 15.31
CA SER A 141 18.85 -3.16 14.67
C SER A 141 20.04 -3.71 13.87
N HIS A 142 20.59 -4.86 14.29
CA HIS A 142 21.68 -5.56 13.61
C HIS A 142 21.21 -6.67 12.64
N ALA A 143 19.90 -6.95 12.59
CA ALA A 143 19.36 -7.97 11.71
C ALA A 143 19.66 -7.65 10.24
N ALA A 144 19.94 -8.68 9.45
CA ALA A 144 20.29 -8.56 8.04
C ALA A 144 19.41 -9.42 7.13
N LEU A 145 19.05 -8.88 5.97
CA LEU A 145 18.42 -9.61 4.87
C LEU A 145 19.50 -9.94 3.83
N LEU A 146 19.80 -11.23 3.64
CA LEU A 146 20.80 -11.69 2.67
C LEU A 146 22.16 -10.96 2.80
N GLY A 147 22.58 -10.70 4.03
CA GLY A 147 23.83 -9.99 4.34
C GLY A 147 23.73 -8.45 4.35
N ALA A 148 22.61 -7.87 3.93
CA ALA A 148 22.37 -6.42 4.03
C ALA A 148 21.67 -6.07 5.35
N PRO A 149 22.24 -5.23 6.23
CA PRO A 149 21.58 -4.79 7.45
C PRO A 149 20.24 -4.14 7.13
N LEU A 150 19.18 -4.47 7.88
CA LEU A 150 17.84 -3.91 7.66
C LEU A 150 17.81 -2.38 7.84
N ALA A 151 18.69 -1.85 8.68
CA ALA A 151 18.88 -0.41 8.90
C ALA A 151 19.65 0.30 7.78
N SER A 152 20.38 -0.44 6.93
CA SER A 152 21.19 0.14 5.85
C SER A 152 20.33 0.62 4.68
N THR A 153 20.83 1.60 3.94
CA THR A 153 20.26 2.13 2.69
C THR A 153 21.11 1.68 1.50
N PHE A 154 20.69 2.04 0.28
CA PHE A 154 21.45 1.73 -0.94
C PHE A 154 22.92 2.15 -0.86
N GLY A 155 23.23 3.30 -0.26
CA GLY A 155 24.60 3.83 -0.17
C GLY A 155 25.42 3.38 1.05
N SER A 156 24.84 2.64 2.00
CA SER A 156 25.47 2.41 3.32
C SER A 156 25.67 0.96 3.72
N GLY A 157 25.27 -0.02 2.90
CA GLY A 157 25.56 -1.43 3.22
C GLY A 157 24.61 -2.50 2.69
N GLY A 158 23.85 -2.23 1.63
CA GLY A 158 22.85 -3.19 1.14
C GLY A 158 22.45 -3.00 -0.31
N ALA A 159 23.30 -2.39 -1.15
CA ALA A 159 22.95 -1.91 -2.49
C ALA A 159 22.25 -2.97 -3.36
N LEU A 160 22.78 -4.19 -3.42
CA LEU A 160 22.18 -5.26 -4.24
C LEU A 160 20.81 -5.68 -3.72
N VAL A 161 20.66 -5.89 -2.42
CA VAL A 161 19.38 -6.28 -1.80
C VAL A 161 18.35 -5.17 -1.96
N ALA A 162 18.75 -3.92 -1.71
CA ALA A 162 17.92 -2.75 -1.96
C ALA A 162 17.48 -2.67 -3.44
N ALA A 163 18.40 -2.84 -4.38
CA ALA A 163 18.11 -2.84 -5.82
C ALA A 163 17.06 -3.89 -6.21
N VAL A 164 17.19 -5.11 -5.69
CA VAL A 164 16.23 -6.20 -5.93
C VAL A 164 14.85 -5.86 -5.36
N LEU A 165 14.79 -5.34 -4.13
CA LEU A 165 13.52 -4.94 -3.50
C LEU A 165 12.85 -3.80 -4.27
N ILE A 166 13.61 -2.79 -4.70
CA ILE A 166 13.10 -1.68 -5.52
C ILE A 166 12.56 -2.20 -6.85
N ALA A 167 13.32 -3.05 -7.55
CA ALA A 167 12.87 -3.64 -8.80
C ALA A 167 11.56 -4.41 -8.60
N ALA A 168 11.47 -5.23 -7.55
CA ALA A 168 10.25 -5.93 -7.18
C ALA A 168 9.08 -4.97 -6.87
N MET A 169 9.32 -3.89 -6.13
CA MET A 169 8.30 -2.85 -5.85
C MET A 169 7.79 -2.17 -7.12
N VAL A 170 8.68 -1.77 -8.02
CA VAL A 170 8.33 -1.10 -9.27
C VAL A 170 7.52 -2.05 -10.16
N ILE A 171 7.99 -3.29 -10.33
CA ILE A 171 7.32 -4.30 -11.15
C ILE A 171 5.93 -4.60 -10.57
N THR A 172 5.81 -4.86 -9.27
CA THR A 172 4.53 -5.20 -8.65
C THR A 172 3.52 -4.04 -8.69
N THR A 173 3.98 -2.80 -8.49
CA THR A 173 3.13 -1.60 -8.62
C THR A 173 2.65 -1.43 -10.06
N PHE A 174 3.57 -1.54 -11.02
CA PHE A 174 3.26 -1.44 -12.44
C PHE A 174 2.25 -2.51 -12.88
N LEU A 175 2.47 -3.77 -12.49
CA LEU A 175 1.55 -4.87 -12.78
C LEU A 175 0.17 -4.65 -12.15
N THR A 176 0.12 -4.15 -10.91
CA THR A 176 -1.15 -3.84 -10.23
C THR A 176 -1.94 -2.78 -11.00
N MET A 177 -1.25 -1.71 -11.44
CA MET A 177 -1.87 -0.65 -12.23
C MET A 177 -2.32 -1.13 -13.61
N ARG A 178 -1.48 -1.90 -14.31
CA ARG A 178 -1.81 -2.51 -15.60
C ARG A 178 -3.04 -3.43 -15.50
N LEU A 179 -3.09 -4.25 -14.46
CA LEU A 179 -4.20 -5.15 -14.20
C LEU A 179 -5.50 -4.39 -13.93
N SER A 180 -5.43 -3.28 -13.19
CA SER A 180 -6.56 -2.41 -12.93
C SER A 180 -7.03 -1.69 -14.20
N ALA A 181 -6.10 -1.11 -14.97
CA ALA A 181 -6.39 -0.37 -16.19
C ALA A 181 -6.99 -1.24 -17.30
N ALA A 182 -6.46 -2.46 -17.51
CA ALA A 182 -6.95 -3.39 -18.52
C ALA A 182 -8.41 -3.84 -18.29
N ARG A 183 -8.96 -3.58 -17.11
CA ARG A 183 -10.31 -3.97 -16.71
C ARG A 183 -11.25 -2.76 -16.61
N ASN A 184 -10.77 -1.54 -16.80
CA ASN A 184 -11.62 -0.36 -16.85
C ASN A 184 -12.03 -0.06 -18.29
N ALA A 185 -13.20 0.57 -18.48
CA ALA A 185 -13.65 1.00 -19.79
C ALA A 185 -12.61 1.96 -20.43
N PRO A 186 -12.46 1.96 -21.76
CA PRO A 186 -11.63 2.92 -22.45
C PRO A 186 -12.03 4.35 -22.05
N VAL A 187 -11.06 5.08 -21.51
CA VAL A 187 -11.21 6.51 -21.25
C VAL A 187 -11.22 7.21 -22.60
N GLU A 188 -12.26 7.99 -22.93
CA GLU A 188 -12.35 8.69 -24.21
C GLU A 188 -11.71 10.08 -24.16
N ASP A 189 -11.89 10.78 -23.04
CA ASP A 189 -11.34 12.12 -22.80
C ASP A 189 -9.79 12.12 -22.84
N PRO A 190 -9.16 12.91 -23.74
CA PRO A 190 -7.70 13.04 -23.83
C PRO A 190 -7.02 13.44 -22.51
N THR A 191 -7.66 14.29 -21.70
CA THR A 191 -7.12 14.74 -20.41
C THR A 191 -7.09 13.57 -19.42
N GLN A 192 -8.20 12.84 -19.31
CA GLN A 192 -8.29 11.68 -18.43
C GLN A 192 -7.35 10.54 -18.87
N ARG A 193 -7.15 10.34 -20.19
CA ARG A 193 -6.16 9.38 -20.72
C ARG A 193 -4.74 9.74 -20.27
N THR A 194 -4.40 11.03 -20.28
CA THR A 194 -3.08 11.51 -19.84
C THR A 194 -2.88 11.26 -18.36
N ILE A 195 -3.87 11.60 -17.53
CA ILE A 195 -3.86 11.31 -16.08
C ILE A 195 -3.66 9.82 -15.85
N GLN A 196 -4.38 8.94 -16.55
CA GLN A 196 -4.23 7.50 -16.41
C GLN A 196 -2.83 7.01 -16.80
N ARG A 197 -2.21 7.56 -17.85
CA ARG A 197 -0.82 7.25 -18.23
C ARG A 197 0.17 7.69 -17.15
N VAL A 198 0.05 8.92 -16.66
CA VAL A 198 0.90 9.43 -15.58
C VAL A 198 0.77 8.56 -14.34
N MET A 199 -0.44 8.15 -13.96
CA MET A 199 -0.62 7.24 -12.83
C MET A 199 0.02 5.87 -13.09
N THR A 200 -0.18 5.29 -14.27
CA THR A 200 0.29 3.93 -14.62
C THR A 200 1.81 3.83 -14.74
N TYR A 201 2.48 4.88 -15.22
CA TYR A 201 3.93 4.85 -15.47
C TYR A 201 4.72 5.76 -14.52
N GLY A 202 4.20 6.96 -14.25
CA GLY A 202 4.89 7.94 -13.41
C GLY A 202 5.03 7.50 -11.95
N ILE A 203 3.97 6.92 -11.36
CA ILE A 203 4.03 6.44 -9.97
C ILE A 203 5.05 5.29 -9.80
N PRO A 204 5.05 4.23 -10.63
CA PRO A 204 6.07 3.20 -10.51
C PRO A 204 7.50 3.74 -10.70
N ILE A 205 7.71 4.67 -11.63
CA ILE A 205 9.04 5.27 -11.85
C ILE A 205 9.49 6.08 -10.64
N SER A 206 8.60 6.83 -10.00
CA SER A 206 8.97 7.64 -8.82
C SER A 206 9.43 6.77 -7.64
N LEU A 207 9.01 5.50 -7.57
CA LEU A 207 9.49 4.55 -6.57
C LEU A 207 10.97 4.21 -6.71
N LEU A 208 11.61 4.46 -7.85
CA LEU A 208 13.05 4.25 -8.00
C LEU A 208 13.88 5.12 -7.03
N VAL A 209 13.36 6.30 -6.70
CA VAL A 209 14.01 7.24 -5.75
C VAL A 209 13.97 6.69 -4.31
N SER A 210 13.01 5.83 -3.99
CA SER A 210 12.81 5.28 -2.64
C SER A 210 14.04 4.52 -2.12
N GLY A 211 14.78 3.84 -3.00
CA GLY A 211 15.96 3.05 -2.67
C GLY A 211 17.10 3.81 -2.03
N VAL A 212 17.27 5.07 -2.44
CA VAL A 212 18.36 5.92 -1.96
C VAL A 212 18.05 6.46 -0.56
N ILE A 213 16.76 6.65 -0.25
CA ILE A 213 16.29 7.37 0.93
C ILE A 213 15.93 6.43 2.08
N PHE A 214 15.44 5.22 1.77
CA PHE A 214 14.85 4.34 2.77
C PHE A 214 15.72 3.12 3.12
N PRO A 215 15.68 2.69 4.39
CA PRO A 215 16.36 1.46 4.82
C PRO A 215 15.81 0.19 4.16
N VAL A 216 16.63 -0.85 4.06
CA VAL A 216 16.28 -2.17 3.51
C VAL A 216 15.04 -2.76 4.19
N GLY A 217 14.89 -2.62 5.51
CA GLY A 217 13.70 -3.10 6.24
C GLY A 217 12.41 -2.42 5.79
N VAL A 218 12.48 -1.12 5.45
CA VAL A 218 11.33 -0.36 4.92
C VAL A 218 11.04 -0.76 3.47
N LEU A 219 12.07 -1.00 2.66
CA LEU A 219 11.91 -1.52 1.29
C LEU A 219 11.28 -2.93 1.30
N LEU A 220 11.70 -3.79 2.23
CA LEU A 220 11.12 -5.11 2.43
C LEU A 220 9.63 -4.99 2.73
N TYR A 221 9.27 -4.14 3.70
CA TYR A 221 7.88 -3.83 4.02
C TYR A 221 7.07 -3.44 2.78
N TRP A 222 7.51 -2.42 2.03
CA TRP A 222 6.79 -1.96 0.84
C TRP A 222 6.71 -3.03 -0.26
N THR A 223 7.76 -3.83 -0.42
CA THR A 223 7.76 -4.93 -1.38
C THR A 223 6.69 -5.95 -1.04
N THR A 224 6.65 -6.42 0.21
CA THR A 224 5.62 -7.35 0.69
C THR A 224 4.22 -6.75 0.53
N GLN A 225 4.06 -5.47 0.88
CA GLN A 225 2.82 -4.72 0.76
C GLN A 225 2.30 -4.66 -0.68
N ASN A 226 3.19 -4.48 -1.66
CA ASN A 226 2.86 -4.39 -3.08
C ASN A 226 2.57 -5.77 -3.69
N VAL A 227 3.35 -6.80 -3.33
CA VAL A 227 3.09 -8.18 -3.74
C VAL A 227 1.71 -8.63 -3.25
N PHE A 228 1.38 -8.37 -1.98
CA PHE A 228 0.06 -8.66 -1.44
C PHE A 228 -1.03 -7.89 -2.20
N ALA A 229 -0.83 -6.59 -2.44
CA ALA A 229 -1.80 -5.77 -3.17
C ALA A 229 -2.07 -6.30 -4.58
N LEU A 230 -1.04 -6.73 -5.31
CA LEU A 230 -1.17 -7.34 -6.63
C LEU A 230 -2.01 -8.63 -6.56
N GLY A 231 -1.68 -9.52 -5.63
CA GLY A 231 -2.43 -10.77 -5.42
C GLY A 231 -3.87 -10.53 -5.02
N GLN A 232 -4.10 -9.60 -4.08
CA GLN A 232 -5.42 -9.18 -3.64
C GLN A 232 -6.23 -8.58 -4.79
N GLN A 233 -5.65 -7.69 -5.59
CA GLN A 233 -6.30 -7.10 -6.75
C GLN A 233 -6.67 -8.17 -7.77
N ALA A 234 -5.77 -9.11 -8.08
CA ALA A 234 -6.06 -10.21 -8.99
C ALA A 234 -7.19 -11.12 -8.49
N TRP A 235 -7.21 -11.43 -7.20
CA TRP A 235 -8.27 -12.22 -6.57
C TRP A 235 -9.62 -11.48 -6.58
N LEU A 236 -9.64 -10.21 -6.15
CA LEU A 236 -10.84 -9.38 -6.11
C LEU A 236 -11.45 -9.20 -7.51
N LEU A 237 -10.63 -8.95 -8.53
CA LEU A 237 -11.11 -8.79 -9.90
C LEU A 237 -11.69 -10.07 -10.49
N ARG A 238 -11.16 -11.25 -10.11
CA ARG A 238 -11.73 -12.55 -10.48
C ARG A 238 -13.07 -12.80 -9.77
N ARG A 239 -13.20 -12.40 -8.50
CA ARG A 239 -14.41 -12.62 -7.71
C ARG A 239 -15.52 -11.61 -8.02
N TYR A 240 -15.16 -10.39 -8.38
CA TYR A 240 -16.04 -9.26 -8.69
C TYR A 240 -15.71 -8.71 -10.09
N PRO A 241 -16.06 -9.44 -11.16
CA PRO A 241 -15.75 -9.03 -12.53
C PRO A 241 -16.42 -7.70 -12.90
N VAL A 242 -15.81 -6.99 -13.84
CA VAL A 242 -16.37 -5.76 -14.43
C VAL A 242 -17.58 -6.17 -15.26
N GLN A 243 -18.74 -5.59 -15.01
CA GLN A 243 -19.86 -5.72 -15.94
C GLN A 243 -19.62 -4.72 -17.07
N VAL A 244 -19.23 -5.22 -18.24
CA VAL A 244 -19.17 -4.40 -19.45
C VAL A 244 -20.62 -4.12 -19.85
N PRO A 245 -21.03 -2.87 -20.09
CA PRO A 245 -22.33 -2.60 -20.68
C PRO A 245 -22.42 -3.35 -22.02
N VAL A 246 -23.42 -4.20 -22.17
CA VAL A 246 -23.73 -4.79 -23.48
C VAL A 246 -24.14 -3.62 -24.37
N THR A 247 -23.29 -3.26 -25.33
CA THR A 247 -23.70 -2.40 -26.43
C THR A 247 -24.76 -3.17 -27.22
N GLY A 248 -26.03 -2.84 -26.98
CA GLY A 248 -27.14 -3.21 -27.85
C GLY A 248 -27.20 -2.32 -29.07
#